data_AF-A0A9C6E0S4-F1
#
_entry.id   AF-A0A9C6E0S4-F1
#
_cell.length_a   1.000
_cell.length_b   1.000
_cell.length_c   1.000
_cell.angle_alpha   90.00
_cell.angle_beta   90.00
_cell.angle_gamma   90.00
#
_symmetry.space_group_name_H-M   'P 1'
#
loop_
_entity.id
_entity.type
_entity.pdbx_description
1 polymer ?
#
loop_
_entity_poly.entity_id
_entity_poly.type
_entity_poly.pdbx_seq_one_letter_code
_entity_poly.pdbx_strand_id
1 'polypeptide(L)'
;MERLGGGVLIAVDNCCASSIVSFPVTVDVEFICVKIVLKNCMMYIACSYIPPMSDISIYLKHLQLIKLVVNDLKPSDKILVLGDFNLPFVSWCCDEDFGYYTPVSYPLLYTDIFEEIYELCLFQNNSIVNNNGRLLDSIFFNYSNVSVTRVDPYILPEDIHHPTLGINLGILQTIQVLNKTCNKRHTFRKTNYNKLHDILSSFHWNLEYSDIDGSLDSIYNILLYAIYKSVPTQSDSYLSIYPIWFNKHLKLIRNEKSGLFKIFKLSELVMDYIRYSNARREYNFEKISLMWCICKG
;
A
#
# COMPACT_ATOMS: atom_id res chain seq x y z
N MET A 1 6.00 -25.82 13.81
CA MET A 1 6.34 -25.92 12.38
C MET A 1 6.67 -24.52 11.92
N GLU A 2 7.89 -24.30 11.43
CA GLU A 2 8.31 -22.99 10.90
C GLU A 2 7.57 -22.72 9.58
N ARG A 3 6.76 -21.65 9.55
CA ARG A 3 6.16 -21.12 8.31
C ARG A 3 7.30 -20.57 7.45
N LEU A 4 7.75 -21.34 6.45
CA LEU A 4 8.82 -20.94 5.52
C LEU A 4 8.32 -20.17 4.28
N GLY A 5 7.05 -19.74 4.25
CA GLY A 5 6.50 -18.98 3.13
C GLY A 5 5.14 -18.36 3.44
N GLY A 6 4.92 -17.16 2.90
CA GLY A 6 3.75 -16.32 3.13
C GLY A 6 4.15 -14.83 3.20
N GLY A 7 3.17 -13.94 3.02
CA GLY A 7 3.32 -12.51 3.21
C GLY A 7 2.43 -11.70 2.27
N VAL A 8 1.62 -10.82 2.84
CA VAL A 8 0.89 -9.78 2.10
C VAL A 8 1.58 -8.44 2.23
N LEU A 9 1.54 -7.64 1.17
CA LEU A 9 2.10 -6.29 1.15
C LEU A 9 1.21 -5.37 0.32
N ILE A 10 0.92 -4.19 0.87
CA ILE A 10 0.30 -3.08 0.15
C ILE A 10 1.30 -1.94 0.10
N ALA A 11 1.72 -1.54 -1.10
CA ALA A 11 2.53 -0.36 -1.33
C ALA A 11 1.64 0.78 -1.82
N VAL A 12 1.71 1.93 -1.15
CA VAL A 12 0.94 3.12 -1.50
C VAL A 12 1.89 4.23 -1.95
N ASP A 13 1.54 4.91 -3.04
CA ASP A 13 2.30 6.07 -3.51
C ASP A 13 2.29 7.19 -2.45
N ASN A 14 3.42 7.88 -2.28
CA ASN A 14 3.57 8.90 -1.24
C ASN A 14 2.67 10.14 -1.45
N CYS A 15 2.08 10.28 -2.64
CA CYS A 15 1.10 11.33 -2.90
C CYS A 15 -0.25 11.02 -2.23
N CYS A 16 -0.54 9.75 -1.92
CA CYS A 16 -1.82 9.36 -1.33
C CYS A 16 -1.78 9.48 0.19
N ALA A 17 -2.73 10.21 0.77
CA ALA A 17 -3.00 10.15 2.20
C ALA A 17 -3.51 8.75 2.57
N SER A 18 -2.73 7.99 3.36
CA SER A 18 -3.12 6.64 3.77
C SER A 18 -2.68 6.26 5.18
N SER A 19 -3.41 5.35 5.81
CA SER A 19 -3.09 4.78 7.12
C SER A 19 -3.43 3.29 7.17
N ILE A 20 -2.67 2.50 7.91
CA ILE A 20 -3.00 1.09 8.17
C ILE A 20 -4.22 1.00 9.11
N VAL A 21 -5.14 0.07 8.83
CA VAL A 21 -6.25 -0.26 9.73
C VAL A 21 -5.75 -1.28 10.75
N SER A 22 -6.00 -1.01 12.03
CA SER A 22 -5.59 -1.87 13.13
C SER A 22 -6.70 -2.86 13.46
N PHE A 23 -6.33 -4.13 13.70
CA PHE A 23 -7.28 -5.19 14.05
C PHE A 23 -6.92 -5.74 15.44
N PRO A 24 -7.92 -6.14 16.24
CA PRO A 24 -7.67 -6.94 17.42
C PRO A 24 -6.98 -8.25 16.99
N VAL A 25 -5.87 -8.57 17.66
CA VAL A 25 -4.89 -9.59 17.28
C VAL A 25 -5.55 -10.85 16.70
N THR A 26 -5.26 -11.15 15.44
CA THR A 26 -5.50 -12.46 14.83
C THR A 26 -4.21 -12.89 14.13
N VAL A 27 -3.70 -14.07 14.48
CA VAL A 27 -2.34 -14.51 14.09
C VAL A 27 -2.36 -15.41 12.84
N ASP A 28 -3.55 -15.86 12.43
CA ASP A 28 -3.67 -17.01 11.55
C ASP A 28 -3.91 -16.66 10.08
N VAL A 29 -4.54 -15.51 9.80
CA VAL A 29 -4.83 -15.01 8.45
C VAL A 29 -3.81 -13.94 8.09
N GLU A 30 -3.13 -14.11 6.96
CA GLU A 30 -2.23 -13.09 6.43
C GLU A 30 -3.08 -11.99 5.78
N PHE A 31 -3.33 -10.92 6.55
CA PHE A 31 -4.28 -9.87 6.20
C PHE A 31 -3.70 -8.49 6.49
N ILE A 32 -3.78 -7.59 5.52
CA ILE A 32 -3.49 -6.16 5.70
C ILE A 32 -4.65 -5.36 5.11
N CYS A 33 -5.14 -4.37 5.86
CA CYS A 33 -6.06 -3.38 5.31
C CYS A 33 -5.46 -1.98 5.43
N VAL A 34 -5.46 -1.24 4.34
CA VAL A 34 -5.04 0.16 4.28
C VAL A 34 -6.23 1.03 3.93
N LYS A 35 -6.37 2.12 4.68
CA LYS A 35 -7.32 3.18 4.42
C LYS A 35 -6.63 4.29 3.62
N ILE A 36 -7.23 4.69 2.50
CA ILE A 36 -6.80 5.78 1.63
C ILE A 36 -7.86 6.90 1.70
N VAL A 37 -7.41 8.12 1.92
CA VAL A 37 -8.28 9.30 1.97
C VAL A 37 -8.49 9.85 0.56
N LEU A 38 -9.73 9.85 0.11
CA LEU A 38 -10.16 10.49 -1.13
C LEU A 38 -10.84 11.82 -0.81
N LYS A 39 -11.17 12.61 -1.85
CA LYS A 39 -11.75 13.95 -1.65
C LYS A 39 -13.06 13.92 -0.85
N ASN A 40 -13.95 12.98 -1.16
CA ASN A 40 -15.31 12.94 -0.61
C ASN A 40 -15.64 11.66 0.16
N CYS A 41 -14.73 10.67 0.17
CA CYS A 41 -14.94 9.42 0.87
C CYS A 41 -13.62 8.78 1.28
N MET A 42 -13.71 7.69 2.01
CA MET A 42 -12.58 6.83 2.33
C MET A 42 -12.61 5.59 1.43
N MET A 43 -11.43 5.15 1.00
CA MET A 43 -11.26 3.88 0.32
C MET A 43 -10.47 2.92 1.20
N TYR A 44 -10.97 1.72 1.38
CA TYR A 44 -10.34 0.66 2.14
C TYR A 44 -9.86 -0.42 1.16
N ILE A 45 -8.58 -0.77 1.24
CA ILE A 45 -7.98 -1.84 0.44
C ILE A 45 -7.51 -2.92 1.40
N ALA A 46 -8.23 -4.03 1.42
CA ALA A 46 -7.89 -5.25 2.16
C ALA A 46 -7.18 -6.23 1.21
N CYS A 47 -5.99 -6.67 1.59
CA CYS A 47 -5.18 -7.64 0.86
C CYS A 47 -4.93 -8.86 1.75
N SER A 48 -5.25 -10.04 1.25
CA SER A 48 -5.16 -11.28 2.02
C SER A 48 -4.48 -12.41 1.25
N TYR A 49 -3.80 -13.29 1.97
CA TYR A 49 -3.34 -14.57 1.46
C TYR A 49 -3.88 -15.70 2.34
N ILE A 50 -4.58 -16.64 1.70
CA ILE A 50 -5.04 -17.87 2.35
C ILE A 50 -4.36 -19.03 1.62
N PRO A 51 -3.52 -19.82 2.32
CA PRO A 51 -2.84 -20.96 1.71
C PRO A 51 -3.81 -21.98 1.09
N PRO A 52 -3.40 -22.71 0.04
CA PRO A 52 -4.22 -23.77 -0.54
C PRO A 52 -4.54 -24.85 0.49
N MET A 53 -5.75 -25.43 0.37
CA MET A 53 -6.27 -26.46 1.30
C MET A 53 -6.35 -25.99 2.76
N SER A 54 -6.45 -24.68 2.99
CA SER A 54 -6.75 -24.13 4.31
C SER A 54 -8.10 -24.62 4.85
N ASP A 55 -8.17 -24.81 6.16
CA ASP A 55 -9.41 -25.16 6.85
C ASP A 55 -10.45 -24.05 6.73
N ILE A 56 -11.73 -24.42 6.75
CA ILE A 56 -12.86 -23.49 6.62
C ILE A 56 -12.84 -22.38 7.69
N SER A 57 -12.32 -22.68 8.89
CA SER A 57 -12.18 -21.70 9.97
C SER A 57 -11.27 -20.51 9.60
N ILE A 58 -10.31 -20.68 8.69
CA ILE A 58 -9.43 -19.60 8.23
C ILE A 58 -10.23 -18.60 7.38
N TYR A 59 -11.11 -19.09 6.51
CA TYR A 59 -11.99 -18.25 5.70
C TYR A 59 -13.04 -17.53 6.56
N LEU A 60 -13.59 -18.19 7.58
CA LEU A 60 -14.51 -17.55 8.53
C LEU A 60 -13.82 -16.45 9.33
N LYS A 61 -12.57 -16.66 9.79
CA LYS A 61 -11.75 -15.62 10.43
C LYS A 61 -11.46 -14.46 9.48
N HIS A 62 -11.13 -14.75 8.22
CA HIS A 62 -10.94 -13.72 7.19
C HIS A 62 -12.20 -12.88 7.00
N LEU A 63 -13.38 -13.52 6.97
CA LEU A 63 -14.66 -12.85 6.81
C LEU A 63 -15.02 -11.98 8.02
N GLN A 64 -14.69 -12.43 9.24
CA GLN A 64 -14.79 -11.60 10.44
C GLN A 64 -13.94 -10.33 10.34
N LEU A 65 -12.72 -10.41 9.80
CA LEU A 65 -11.88 -9.22 9.58
C LEU A 65 -12.50 -8.26 8.56
N ILE A 66 -13.06 -8.78 7.46
CA ILE A 66 -13.78 -7.97 6.48
C ILE A 66 -14.97 -7.28 7.13
N LYS A 67 -15.77 -8.00 7.92
CA LYS A 67 -16.91 -7.45 8.66
C LYS A 67 -16.54 -6.28 9.55
N LEU A 68 -15.42 -6.37 10.28
CA LEU A 68 -14.94 -5.27 11.10
C LEU A 68 -14.70 -4.02 10.26
N VAL A 69 -14.13 -4.15 9.05
CA VAL A 69 -13.95 -3.01 8.14
C VAL A 69 -15.29 -2.51 7.62
N VAL A 70 -16.17 -3.41 7.16
CA VAL A 70 -17.46 -3.04 6.56
C VAL A 70 -18.38 -2.33 7.57
N ASN A 71 -18.40 -2.77 8.83
CA ASN A 71 -19.19 -2.14 9.89
C ASN A 71 -18.75 -0.71 10.21
N ASP A 72 -17.49 -0.37 9.93
CA ASP A 72 -16.94 0.98 10.13
C ASP A 72 -17.10 1.88 8.89
N LEU A 73 -17.62 1.36 7.77
CA LEU A 73 -17.80 2.14 6.53
C LEU A 73 -18.95 3.14 6.67
N LYS A 74 -18.73 4.35 6.15
CA LYS A 74 -19.83 5.27 5.86
C LYS A 74 -20.49 4.88 4.53
N PRO A 75 -21.75 5.29 4.28
CA PRO A 75 -22.45 4.97 3.02
C PRO A 75 -21.70 5.37 1.74
N SER A 76 -20.88 6.43 1.80
CA SER A 76 -20.06 6.90 0.68
C SER A 76 -18.74 6.15 0.52
N ASP A 77 -18.30 5.43 1.56
CA ASP A 77 -17.00 4.80 1.60
C ASP A 77 -16.96 3.54 0.74
N LYS A 78 -15.76 3.23 0.29
CA LYS A 78 -15.50 2.18 -0.69
C LYS A 78 -14.58 1.14 -0.09
N ILE A 79 -14.84 -0.12 -0.36
CA ILE A 79 -13.96 -1.22 0.02
C ILE A 79 -13.62 -2.05 -1.21
N LEU A 80 -12.35 -2.43 -1.27
CA LEU A 80 -11.78 -3.38 -2.19
C LEU A 80 -11.11 -4.48 -1.36
N VAL A 81 -11.61 -5.70 -1.47
CA VAL A 81 -11.03 -6.88 -0.84
C VAL A 81 -10.42 -7.73 -1.94
N LEU A 82 -9.11 -7.94 -1.90
CA LEU A 82 -8.39 -8.68 -2.94
C LEU A 82 -7.38 -9.65 -2.35
N GLY A 83 -7.04 -10.66 -3.12
CA GLY A 83 -5.92 -11.52 -2.78
C GLY A 83 -6.03 -12.91 -3.39
N ASP A 84 -5.07 -13.73 -3.01
CA ASP A 84 -5.08 -15.15 -3.33
C ASP A 84 -5.73 -15.91 -2.17
N PHE A 85 -6.99 -16.27 -2.37
CA PHE A 85 -7.78 -16.99 -1.37
C PHE A 85 -7.69 -18.50 -1.54
N ASN A 86 -7.07 -18.98 -2.63
CA ASN A 86 -6.99 -20.40 -2.99
C ASN A 86 -8.31 -21.19 -2.81
N LEU A 87 -9.46 -20.56 -3.09
CA LEU A 87 -10.78 -21.20 -2.98
C LEU A 87 -10.87 -22.39 -3.96
N PRO A 88 -10.82 -23.64 -3.47
CA PRO A 88 -10.78 -24.81 -4.34
C PRO A 88 -12.17 -25.14 -4.87
N PHE A 89 -12.23 -25.56 -6.13
CA PHE A 89 -13.45 -26.04 -6.78
C PHE A 89 -14.58 -25.00 -6.87
N VAL A 90 -14.24 -23.70 -6.85
CA VAL A 90 -15.19 -22.62 -7.10
C VAL A 90 -15.20 -22.27 -8.59
N SER A 91 -16.39 -22.30 -9.18
CA SER A 91 -16.63 -21.83 -10.55
C SER A 91 -17.43 -20.54 -10.52
N TRP A 92 -17.02 -19.57 -11.33
CA TRP A 92 -17.59 -18.23 -11.38
C TRP A 92 -18.34 -18.03 -12.69
N CYS A 93 -19.51 -17.41 -12.64
CA CYS A 93 -20.30 -17.02 -13.81
C CYS A 93 -20.51 -15.51 -13.80
N CYS A 94 -20.36 -14.88 -14.97
CA CYS A 94 -20.70 -13.47 -15.12
C CYS A 94 -22.23 -13.34 -15.10
N ASP A 95 -22.70 -12.38 -14.32
CA ASP A 95 -24.07 -11.87 -14.43
C ASP A 95 -24.09 -10.83 -15.56
N GLU A 96 -24.85 -11.10 -16.62
CA GLU A 96 -24.89 -10.24 -17.81
C GLU A 96 -25.55 -8.88 -17.54
N ASP A 97 -26.48 -8.81 -16.58
CA ASP A 97 -27.23 -7.59 -16.27
C ASP A 97 -26.39 -6.63 -15.41
N PHE A 98 -25.56 -7.18 -14.52
CA PHE A 98 -24.82 -6.38 -13.54
C PHE A 98 -23.30 -6.34 -13.73
N GLY A 99 -22.73 -7.23 -14.54
CA GLY A 99 -21.31 -7.25 -14.87
C GLY A 99 -20.38 -7.67 -13.71
N TYR A 100 -20.93 -8.34 -12.69
CA TYR A 100 -20.16 -9.00 -11.62
C TYR A 100 -20.22 -10.52 -11.78
N TYR A 101 -19.32 -11.24 -11.09
CA TYR A 101 -19.31 -12.70 -11.10
C TYR A 101 -19.92 -13.27 -9.82
N THR A 102 -20.73 -14.30 -9.99
CA THR A 102 -21.32 -15.07 -8.90
C THR A 102 -20.75 -16.48 -8.88
N PRO A 103 -20.58 -17.09 -7.69
CA PRO A 103 -20.16 -18.48 -7.59
C PRO A 103 -21.33 -19.39 -7.99
N VAL A 104 -21.16 -20.20 -9.03
CA VAL A 104 -22.21 -21.11 -9.55
C VAL A 104 -22.01 -22.57 -9.18
N SER A 105 -20.79 -22.93 -8.80
CA SER A 105 -20.46 -24.27 -8.31
C SER A 105 -19.36 -24.16 -7.28
N TYR A 106 -19.61 -24.68 -6.08
CA TYR A 106 -18.65 -24.67 -4.98
C TYR A 106 -19.02 -25.76 -3.96
N PRO A 107 -18.05 -26.24 -3.15
CA PRO A 107 -18.33 -27.14 -2.04
C PRO A 107 -19.31 -26.53 -1.02
N LEU A 108 -20.31 -27.30 -0.55
CA LEU A 108 -21.35 -26.85 0.40
C LEU A 108 -20.82 -26.19 1.68
N LEU A 109 -19.59 -26.51 2.08
CA LEU A 109 -18.94 -25.88 3.23
C LEU A 109 -18.63 -24.38 3.04
N TYR A 110 -18.65 -23.88 1.80
CA TYR A 110 -18.46 -22.45 1.48
C TYR A 110 -19.78 -21.67 1.36
N THR A 111 -20.95 -22.32 1.52
CA THR A 111 -22.26 -21.66 1.38
C THR A 111 -22.37 -20.46 2.31
N ASP A 112 -22.13 -20.66 3.61
CA ASP A 112 -22.22 -19.59 4.62
C ASP A 112 -21.27 -18.42 4.30
N ILE A 113 -20.10 -18.70 3.70
CA ILE A 113 -19.14 -17.65 3.32
C ILE A 113 -19.66 -16.82 2.15
N PHE A 114 -20.22 -17.45 1.12
CA PHE A 114 -20.73 -16.72 -0.04
C PHE A 114 -22.01 -15.96 0.27
N GLU A 115 -22.90 -16.54 1.08
CA GLU A 115 -24.10 -15.84 1.57
C GLU A 115 -23.71 -14.59 2.36
N GLU A 116 -22.72 -14.71 3.25
CA GLU A 116 -22.27 -13.59 4.08
C GLU A 116 -21.47 -12.54 3.28
N ILE A 117 -20.69 -12.92 2.26
CA ILE A 117 -20.11 -11.96 1.30
C ILE A 117 -21.20 -11.17 0.57
N TYR A 118 -22.29 -11.84 0.17
CA TYR A 118 -23.43 -11.22 -0.48
C TYR A 118 -24.17 -10.25 0.46
N GLU A 119 -24.37 -10.63 1.73
CA GLU A 119 -24.94 -9.74 2.76
C GLU A 119 -24.09 -8.48 3.01
N LEU A 120 -22.77 -8.58 2.86
CA LEU A 120 -21.86 -7.45 2.93
C LEU A 120 -21.86 -6.58 1.66
N CYS A 121 -22.72 -6.90 0.68
CA CYS A 121 -22.81 -6.24 -0.62
C CYS A 121 -21.46 -6.21 -1.35
N LEU A 122 -20.69 -7.30 -1.27
CA LEU A 122 -19.40 -7.45 -1.92
C LEU A 122 -19.53 -8.32 -3.17
N PHE A 123 -19.14 -7.75 -4.31
CA PHE A 123 -19.29 -8.39 -5.62
C PHE A 123 -17.94 -8.68 -6.26
N GLN A 124 -17.79 -9.89 -6.78
CA GLN A 124 -16.60 -10.32 -7.48
C GLN A 124 -16.53 -9.64 -8.85
N ASN A 125 -15.38 -9.05 -9.22
CA ASN A 125 -15.21 -8.46 -10.55
C ASN A 125 -13.79 -8.68 -11.11
N ASN A 126 -13.35 -9.94 -11.17
CA ASN A 126 -12.15 -10.40 -11.89
C ASN A 126 -12.59 -11.48 -12.87
N SER A 127 -12.21 -11.34 -14.13
CA SER A 127 -12.46 -12.33 -15.18
C SER A 127 -11.18 -13.01 -15.68
N ILE A 128 -10.03 -12.60 -15.15
CA ILE A 128 -8.73 -13.01 -15.65
C ILE A 128 -8.39 -14.39 -15.09
N VAL A 129 -8.43 -15.39 -15.97
CA VAL A 129 -7.99 -16.75 -15.68
C VAL A 129 -6.48 -16.90 -15.88
N ASN A 130 -5.87 -17.81 -15.12
CA ASN A 130 -4.48 -18.20 -15.28
C ASN A 130 -4.28 -19.15 -16.48
N ASN A 131 -3.04 -19.59 -16.70
CA ASN A 131 -2.69 -20.44 -17.84
C ASN A 131 -3.38 -21.81 -17.81
N ASN A 132 -3.94 -22.22 -16.67
CA ASN A 132 -4.69 -23.46 -16.51
C ASN A 132 -6.21 -23.25 -16.64
N GLY A 133 -6.66 -22.06 -17.07
CA GLY A 133 -8.08 -21.73 -17.19
C GLY A 133 -8.80 -21.56 -15.85
N ARG A 134 -8.07 -21.29 -14.75
CA ARG A 134 -8.63 -21.12 -13.41
C ARG A 134 -8.56 -19.67 -12.95
N LEU A 135 -9.62 -19.21 -12.29
CA LEU A 135 -9.66 -17.95 -11.56
C LEU A 135 -9.33 -18.24 -10.10
N LEU A 136 -8.12 -17.87 -9.67
CA LEU A 136 -7.64 -18.05 -8.30
C LEU A 136 -7.72 -16.74 -7.51
N ASP A 137 -7.22 -15.66 -8.12
CA ASP A 137 -7.18 -14.34 -7.50
C ASP A 137 -8.60 -13.76 -7.43
N SER A 138 -9.06 -13.54 -6.21
CA SER A 138 -10.40 -13.04 -5.94
C SER A 138 -10.33 -11.54 -5.66
N ILE A 139 -11.26 -10.80 -6.27
CA ILE A 139 -11.33 -9.35 -6.14
C ILE A 139 -12.79 -8.95 -5.95
N PHE A 140 -13.12 -8.47 -4.75
CA PHE A 140 -14.45 -8.10 -4.31
C PHE A 140 -14.57 -6.61 -4.03
N PHE A 141 -15.72 -6.02 -4.36
CA PHE A 141 -15.98 -4.59 -4.25
C PHE A 141 -17.40 -4.31 -3.74
N ASN A 142 -17.59 -3.20 -3.01
CA ASN A 142 -18.92 -2.71 -2.62
C ASN A 142 -19.50 -1.64 -3.55
N TYR A 143 -18.95 -1.48 -4.75
CA TYR A 143 -19.32 -0.40 -5.69
C TYR A 143 -19.07 -0.79 -7.15
N SER A 144 -19.76 -0.10 -8.04
CA SER A 144 -19.65 -0.27 -9.49
C SER A 144 -18.48 0.54 -10.10
N ASN A 145 -18.25 0.35 -11.40
CA ASN A 145 -17.22 1.04 -12.21
C ASN A 145 -15.78 0.64 -11.92
N VAL A 146 -15.55 -0.51 -11.31
CA VAL A 146 -14.21 -1.11 -11.25
C VAL A 146 -14.00 -1.98 -12.48
N SER A 147 -12.81 -1.88 -13.06
CA SER A 147 -12.40 -2.77 -14.15
C SER A 147 -11.08 -3.45 -13.79
N VAL A 148 -11.02 -4.75 -14.09
CA VAL A 148 -9.81 -5.57 -13.90
C VAL A 148 -9.30 -5.99 -15.26
N THR A 149 -8.01 -5.80 -15.46
CA THR A 149 -7.31 -6.11 -16.72
C THR A 149 -6.03 -6.86 -16.40
N ARG A 150 -5.58 -7.73 -17.31
CA ARG A 150 -4.22 -8.27 -17.23
C ARG A 150 -3.23 -7.20 -17.67
N VAL A 151 -2.14 -7.04 -16.93
CA VAL A 151 -1.07 -6.07 -17.24
C VAL A 151 0.27 -6.77 -17.35
N ASP A 152 1.27 -6.06 -17.86
CA ASP A 152 2.63 -6.60 -17.94
C ASP A 152 3.17 -6.94 -16.54
N PRO A 153 3.77 -8.13 -16.38
CA PRO A 153 4.23 -8.58 -15.08
C PRO A 153 5.47 -7.80 -14.62
N TYR A 154 5.51 -7.50 -13.33
CA TYR A 154 6.65 -6.82 -12.72
C TYR A 154 7.90 -7.73 -12.59
N ILE A 155 7.72 -9.05 -12.69
CA ILE A 155 8.75 -10.09 -12.60
C ILE A 155 8.61 -11.03 -13.80
N LEU A 156 9.73 -11.48 -14.38
CA LEU A 156 9.71 -12.52 -15.43
C LEU A 156 10.65 -13.68 -15.03
N PRO A 157 10.28 -14.94 -15.29
CA PRO A 157 8.99 -15.34 -15.89
C PRO A 157 7.82 -15.02 -14.96
N GLU A 158 6.67 -14.70 -15.56
CA GLU A 158 5.43 -14.48 -14.79
C GLU A 158 5.04 -15.77 -14.08
N ASP A 159 4.39 -15.65 -12.94
CA ASP A 159 3.81 -16.81 -12.26
C ASP A 159 2.70 -17.42 -13.13
N ILE A 160 2.75 -18.74 -13.33
CA ILE A 160 1.80 -19.47 -14.19
C ILE A 160 0.40 -19.57 -13.58
N HIS A 161 0.29 -19.43 -12.26
CA HIS A 161 -0.93 -19.53 -11.48
C HIS A 161 -1.55 -18.16 -11.20
N HIS A 162 -0.72 -17.12 -11.06
CA HIS A 162 -1.13 -15.78 -10.67
C HIS A 162 -0.71 -14.72 -11.71
N PRO A 163 -1.56 -14.45 -12.72
CA PRO A 163 -1.28 -13.39 -13.68
C PRO A 163 -1.29 -12.01 -13.00
N THR A 164 -0.51 -11.08 -13.52
CA THR A 164 -0.45 -9.73 -12.96
C THR A 164 -1.70 -8.95 -13.34
N LEU A 165 -2.43 -8.48 -12.33
CA LEU A 165 -3.70 -7.77 -12.49
C LEU A 165 -3.53 -6.26 -12.29
N GLY A 166 -4.09 -5.49 -13.22
CA GLY A 166 -4.28 -4.05 -13.12
C GLY A 166 -5.74 -3.75 -12.80
N ILE A 167 -5.97 -3.06 -11.69
CA ILE A 167 -7.31 -2.67 -11.22
C ILE A 167 -7.47 -1.17 -11.43
N ASN A 168 -8.39 -0.77 -12.32
CA ASN A 168 -8.81 0.61 -12.44
C ASN A 168 -10.07 0.82 -11.63
N LEU A 169 -9.95 1.61 -10.57
CA LEU A 169 -10.99 1.83 -9.58
C LEU A 169 -12.14 2.71 -10.10
N GLY A 170 -12.01 3.33 -11.29
CA GLY A 170 -13.06 4.19 -11.86
C GLY A 170 -13.37 5.43 -11.03
N ILE A 171 -12.53 5.73 -10.03
CA ILE A 171 -12.71 6.83 -9.11
C ILE A 171 -12.27 8.11 -9.84
N LEU A 172 -13.24 8.86 -10.38
CA LEU A 172 -13.03 10.20 -10.93
C LEU A 172 -12.68 11.24 -9.87
N GLN A 173 -12.77 10.87 -8.58
CA GLN A 173 -12.38 11.75 -7.50
C GLN A 173 -10.85 11.83 -7.45
N THR A 174 -10.31 13.04 -7.56
CA THR A 174 -8.91 13.30 -7.27
C THR A 174 -8.64 12.76 -5.86
N ILE A 175 -7.73 11.79 -5.75
CA ILE A 175 -7.12 11.41 -4.47
C ILE A 175 -6.82 12.73 -3.74
N GLN A 176 -7.10 12.84 -2.44
CA GLN A 176 -6.53 13.95 -1.69
C GLN A 176 -5.03 13.71 -1.71
N VAL A 177 -4.40 14.24 -2.77
CA VAL A 177 -2.97 14.40 -2.84
C VAL A 177 -2.69 15.17 -1.58
N LEU A 178 -2.00 14.55 -0.62
CA LEU A 178 -1.46 15.30 0.50
C LEU A 178 -0.79 16.49 -0.17
N ASN A 179 -1.31 17.70 0.02
CA ASN A 179 -0.65 18.91 -0.45
C ASN A 179 0.76 18.76 0.06
N LYS A 180 1.71 18.40 -0.84
CA LYS A 180 3.00 17.82 -0.48
C LYS A 180 3.44 18.52 0.77
N THR A 181 3.30 17.86 1.92
CA THR A 181 3.62 18.53 3.17
C THR A 181 5.12 18.64 3.07
N CYS A 182 5.53 19.81 2.62
CA CYS A 182 6.89 20.24 2.65
C CYS A 182 7.22 20.15 4.13
N ASN A 183 7.84 19.05 4.54
CA ASN A 183 8.29 18.87 5.90
C ASN A 183 9.25 20.03 6.15
N LYS A 184 8.72 21.09 6.76
CA LYS A 184 9.47 22.29 7.08
C LYS A 184 10.36 21.88 8.23
N ARG A 185 11.60 21.51 7.92
CA ARG A 185 12.57 21.18 8.96
C ARG A 185 13.13 22.49 9.50
N HIS A 186 13.10 22.65 10.82
CA HIS A 186 13.84 23.72 11.47
C HIS A 186 15.34 23.52 11.21
N THR A 187 15.97 24.49 10.55
CA THR A 187 17.40 24.44 10.28
C THR A 187 18.18 25.10 11.40
N PHE A 188 18.39 24.36 12.49
CA PHE A 188 19.10 24.89 13.65
C PHE A 188 20.49 25.43 13.32
N ARG A 189 21.16 24.85 12.31
CA ARG A 189 22.45 25.32 11.77
C ARG A 189 22.40 26.74 11.18
N LYS A 190 21.24 27.19 10.70
CA LYS A 190 21.03 28.54 10.12
C LYS A 190 20.27 29.47 11.06
N THR A 191 20.08 29.08 12.33
CA THR A 191 19.39 29.89 13.34
C THR A 191 20.08 31.23 13.54
N ASN A 192 19.30 32.30 13.64
CA ASN A 192 19.81 33.56 14.16
C ASN A 192 19.85 33.49 15.68
N TYR A 193 20.99 33.05 16.23
CA TYR A 193 21.15 32.86 17.68
C TYR A 193 21.13 34.18 18.45
N ASN A 194 21.53 35.30 17.86
CA ASN A 194 21.41 36.62 18.50
C ASN A 194 19.94 36.97 18.72
N LYS A 195 19.11 36.80 17.68
CA LYS A 195 17.66 37.02 17.79
C LYS A 195 16.99 36.05 18.78
N LEU A 196 17.41 34.79 18.78
CA LEU A 196 16.92 33.80 19.74
C LEU A 196 17.25 34.24 21.18
N HIS A 197 18.48 34.69 21.39
CA HIS A 197 18.95 35.19 22.67
C HIS A 197 18.20 36.46 23.10
N ASP A 198 18.00 37.43 22.20
CA ASP A 198 17.25 38.66 22.50
C ASP A 198 15.82 38.35 22.92
N ILE A 199 15.15 37.42 22.21
CA ILE A 199 13.80 36.99 22.53
C ILE A 199 13.76 36.32 23.91
N LEU A 200 14.62 35.33 24.16
CA LEU A 200 14.65 34.63 25.45
C LEU A 200 15.03 35.55 26.62
N SER A 201 15.90 36.53 26.38
CA SER A 201 16.33 37.51 27.40
C SER A 201 15.26 38.56 27.69
N SER A 202 14.33 38.81 26.75
CA SER A 202 13.23 39.75 26.92
C SER A 202 12.06 39.18 27.75
N PHE A 203 11.98 37.86 27.90
CA PHE A 203 10.91 37.21 28.64
C PHE A 203 11.15 37.26 30.15
N HIS A 204 10.13 37.69 30.88
CA HIS A 204 10.09 37.65 32.33
C HIS A 204 9.50 36.31 32.76
N TRP A 205 10.33 35.47 33.39
CA TRP A 205 9.97 34.11 33.82
C TRP A 205 9.09 34.14 35.08
N ASN A 206 7.83 34.52 34.91
CA ASN A 206 6.84 34.50 35.98
C ASN A 206 6.31 33.06 36.15
N LEU A 207 7.12 32.22 36.81
CA LEU A 207 6.78 30.83 37.10
C LEU A 207 6.08 30.76 38.46
N GLU A 208 4.88 30.20 38.49
CA GLU A 208 4.12 30.00 39.73
C GLU A 208 4.46 28.65 40.34
N TYR A 209 5.13 28.64 41.50
CA TYR A 209 5.55 27.41 42.18
C TYR A 209 4.40 26.50 42.63
N SER A 210 3.17 27.04 42.71
CA SER A 210 1.96 26.30 43.08
C SER A 210 1.35 25.49 41.94
N ASP A 211 1.66 25.82 40.68
CA ASP A 211 1.16 25.14 39.49
C ASP A 211 2.34 24.73 38.60
N ILE A 212 2.87 23.55 38.89
CA ILE A 212 4.04 23.00 38.20
C ILE A 212 3.72 22.73 36.73
N ASP A 213 2.54 22.17 36.44
CA ASP A 213 2.13 21.80 35.08
C ASP A 213 1.87 23.05 34.23
N GLY A 214 1.14 24.04 34.76
CA GLY A 214 0.91 25.32 34.08
C GLY A 214 2.19 26.14 33.88
N SER A 215 3.14 26.06 34.82
CA SER A 215 4.46 26.66 34.67
C SER A 215 5.30 25.96 33.60
N LEU A 216 5.25 24.63 33.50
CA LEU A 216 5.91 23.85 32.46
C LEU A 216 5.36 24.17 31.08
N ASP A 217 4.04 24.24 30.93
CA ASP A 217 3.39 24.62 29.68
C ASP A 217 3.79 26.04 29.25
N SER A 218 3.88 26.97 30.21
CA SER A 218 4.33 28.33 29.96
C SER A 218 5.77 28.37 29.44
N ILE A 219 6.67 27.57 30.04
CA ILE A 219 8.07 27.42 29.58
C ILE A 219 8.11 26.86 28.15
N TYR A 220 7.35 25.79 27.86
CA TYR A 220 7.32 25.20 26.53
C TYR A 220 6.80 26.17 25.49
N ASN A 221 5.74 26.91 25.79
CA ASN A 221 5.16 27.88 24.87
C ASN A 221 6.14 29.03 24.54
N ILE A 222 6.88 29.53 25.54
CA ILE A 222 7.90 30.56 25.35
C ILE A 222 9.05 30.03 24.48
N LEU A 223 9.53 28.81 24.76
CA LEU A 223 10.60 28.17 23.98
C LEU A 223 10.17 27.92 22.53
N LEU A 224 8.98 27.37 22.32
CA LEU A 224 8.42 27.12 20.99
C LEU A 224 8.24 28.43 20.20
N TYR A 225 7.78 29.49 20.86
CA TYR A 225 7.67 30.82 20.26
C TYR A 225 9.05 31.37 19.84
N ALA A 226 10.04 31.28 20.72
CA ALA A 226 11.40 31.76 20.45
C ALA A 226 12.04 30.99 19.28
N ILE A 227 11.86 29.66 19.24
CA ILE A 227 12.30 28.78 18.15
C ILE A 227 11.60 29.17 16.85
N TYR A 228 10.28 29.33 16.86
CA TYR A 228 9.49 29.70 15.69
C TYR A 228 9.94 31.03 15.07
N LYS A 229 10.27 32.03 15.90
CA LYS A 229 10.67 33.37 15.44
C LYS A 229 12.14 33.48 15.00
N SER A 230 12.99 32.55 15.41
CA SER A 230 14.45 32.67 15.27
C SER A 230 15.09 31.60 14.38
N VAL A 231 14.42 30.43 14.25
CA VAL A 231 14.94 29.30 13.48
C VAL A 231 14.28 29.28 12.10
N PRO A 232 15.01 29.59 11.01
CA PRO A 232 14.45 29.51 9.67
C PRO A 232 14.07 28.05 9.35
N THR A 233 12.91 27.90 8.71
CA THR A 233 12.47 26.61 8.19
C THR A 233 13.00 26.43 6.79
N GLN A 234 13.60 25.28 6.50
CA GLN A 234 13.98 24.90 5.16
C GLN A 234 12.94 23.92 4.62
N SER A 235 12.50 24.20 3.40
CA SER A 235 11.80 23.24 2.57
C SER A 235 12.83 22.30 1.95
N ASP A 236 12.85 21.04 2.38
CA ASP A 236 13.56 20.02 1.62
C ASP A 236 12.74 19.71 0.37
N SER A 237 12.93 20.52 -0.67
CA SER A 237 12.45 20.26 -2.02
C SER A 237 13.37 19.29 -2.75
N TYR A 238 13.80 18.22 -2.08
CA TYR A 238 14.41 17.09 -2.77
C TYR A 238 13.29 16.16 -3.20
N LEU A 239 12.69 16.50 -4.35
CA LEU A 239 11.87 15.58 -5.13
C LEU A 239 12.78 14.50 -5.70
N SER A 240 13.19 13.57 -4.86
CA SER A 240 13.63 12.28 -5.36
C SER A 240 12.38 11.59 -5.90
N ILE A 241 12.28 11.49 -7.23
CA ILE A 241 11.33 10.59 -7.93
C ILE A 241 11.58 9.12 -7.51
N TYR A 242 12.69 8.88 -6.81
CA TYR A 242 13.14 7.60 -6.36
C TYR A 242 12.84 7.42 -4.86
N PRO A 243 12.36 6.24 -4.43
CA PRO A 243 12.19 5.92 -3.01
C PRO A 243 13.44 6.22 -2.18
N ILE A 244 13.29 6.43 -0.87
CA ILE A 244 14.40 6.80 0.04
C ILE A 244 15.56 5.78 -0.03
N TRP A 245 15.22 4.51 -0.27
CA TRP A 245 16.16 3.39 -0.40
C TRP A 245 16.84 3.26 -1.77
N PHE A 246 16.38 4.03 -2.74
CA PHE A 246 16.79 3.95 -4.13
C PHE A 246 18.04 4.80 -4.33
N ASN A 247 19.19 4.18 -4.11
CA ASN A 247 20.47 4.86 -4.12
C ASN A 247 20.98 5.17 -5.55
N LYS A 248 22.06 5.97 -5.63
CA LYS A 248 22.69 6.38 -6.90
C LYS A 248 23.17 5.18 -7.73
N HIS A 249 23.66 4.13 -7.08
CA HIS A 249 24.13 2.92 -7.74
C HIS A 249 22.98 2.18 -8.44
N LEU A 250 21.86 1.96 -7.73
CA LEU A 250 20.66 1.32 -8.27
C LEU A 250 20.08 2.08 -9.47
N LYS A 251 20.18 3.41 -9.47
CA LYS A 251 19.79 4.26 -10.61
C LYS A 251 20.68 4.04 -11.84
N LEU A 252 21.99 3.89 -11.65
CA LEU A 252 22.94 3.64 -12.74
C LEU A 252 22.65 2.29 -13.42
N ILE A 253 22.58 1.22 -12.63
CA ILE A 253 22.33 -0.13 -13.17
C ILE A 253 20.93 -0.27 -13.78
N ARG A 254 19.91 0.47 -13.27
CA ARG A 254 18.59 0.57 -13.92
C ARG A 254 18.71 1.17 -15.32
N ASN A 255 19.43 2.29 -15.44
CA ASN A 255 19.56 3.00 -16.71
C ASN A 255 20.32 2.17 -17.73
N GLU A 256 21.37 1.46 -17.31
CA GLU A 256 22.13 0.52 -18.13
C GLU A 256 21.23 -0.62 -18.64
N LYS A 257 20.51 -1.29 -17.73
CA LYS A 257 19.52 -2.32 -18.08
C LYS A 257 18.50 -1.80 -19.11
N SER A 258 17.95 -0.61 -18.89
CA SER A 258 16.99 0.01 -19.81
C SER A 258 17.60 0.38 -21.16
N GLY A 259 18.88 0.77 -21.20
CA GLY A 259 19.61 1.00 -22.45
C GLY A 259 19.80 -0.28 -23.25
N LEU A 260 20.23 -1.36 -22.60
CA LEU A 260 20.40 -2.68 -23.23
C LEU A 260 19.08 -3.25 -23.76
N PHE A 261 17.97 -3.03 -23.06
CA PHE A 261 16.65 -3.44 -23.55
C PHE A 261 16.25 -2.72 -24.84
N LYS A 262 16.53 -1.41 -24.93
CA LYS A 262 16.29 -0.64 -26.16
C LYS A 262 17.13 -1.14 -27.33
N ILE A 263 18.40 -1.49 -27.08
CA ILE A 263 19.29 -2.06 -28.10
C ILE A 263 18.73 -3.41 -28.57
N PHE A 264 18.38 -4.32 -27.66
CA PHE A 264 17.75 -5.60 -28.00
C PHE A 264 16.46 -5.41 -28.82
N LYS A 265 15.60 -4.45 -28.44
CA LYS A 265 14.37 -4.16 -29.17
C LYS A 265 14.59 -3.64 -30.59
N LEU A 266 15.77 -3.09 -30.89
CA LEU A 266 16.15 -2.60 -32.22
C LEU A 266 16.88 -3.66 -33.03
N SER A 267 17.74 -4.47 -32.40
CA SER A 267 18.60 -5.44 -33.09
C SER A 267 17.96 -6.82 -33.22
N GLU A 268 17.07 -7.21 -32.30
CA GLU A 268 16.48 -8.54 -32.16
C GLU A 268 17.49 -9.70 -32.04
N LEU A 269 18.77 -9.38 -31.77
CA LEU A 269 19.82 -10.39 -31.66
C LEU A 269 19.79 -11.09 -30.30
N VAL A 270 20.02 -12.42 -30.33
CA VAL A 270 20.12 -13.26 -29.12
C VAL A 270 21.20 -12.76 -28.17
N MET A 271 22.33 -12.28 -28.71
CA MET A 271 23.44 -11.75 -27.90
C MET A 271 23.05 -10.49 -27.11
N ASP A 272 22.22 -9.61 -27.68
CA ASP A 272 21.76 -8.41 -26.99
C ASP A 272 20.71 -8.73 -25.93
N TYR A 273 19.89 -9.77 -26.17
CA TYR A 273 19.01 -10.31 -25.14
C TYR A 273 19.78 -10.86 -23.94
N ILE A 274 20.86 -11.63 -24.17
CA ILE A 274 21.71 -12.18 -23.09
C ILE A 274 22.32 -11.04 -22.25
N ARG A 275 22.82 -9.98 -22.90
CA ARG A 275 23.36 -8.78 -22.22
C ARG A 275 22.30 -8.09 -21.36
N TYR A 276 21.11 -7.84 -21.92
CA TYR A 276 19.98 -7.30 -21.17
C TYR A 276 19.57 -8.20 -19.99
N SER A 277 19.51 -9.51 -20.20
CA SER A 277 19.12 -10.49 -19.19
C SER A 277 20.08 -10.50 -18.00
N ASN A 278 21.39 -10.41 -18.26
CA ASN A 278 22.42 -10.30 -17.22
C ASN A 278 22.29 -9.00 -16.42
N ALA A 279 22.18 -7.84 -17.09
CA ALA A 279 22.00 -6.55 -16.42
C ALA A 279 20.68 -6.48 -15.62
N ARG A 280 19.64 -7.18 -16.08
CA ARG A 280 18.37 -7.32 -15.34
C ARG A 280 18.54 -8.14 -14.07
N ARG A 281 19.28 -9.24 -14.13
CA ARG A 281 19.56 -10.10 -12.96
C ARG A 281 20.30 -9.32 -11.88
N GLU A 282 21.32 -8.57 -12.27
CA GLU A 282 22.10 -7.70 -11.38
C GLU A 282 21.23 -6.62 -10.73
N TYR A 283 20.42 -5.90 -11.53
CA TYR A 283 19.47 -4.92 -11.00
C TYR A 283 18.49 -5.51 -9.99
N ASN A 284 17.94 -6.70 -10.28
CA ASN A 284 16.98 -7.35 -9.38
C ASN A 284 17.64 -7.78 -8.07
N PHE A 285 18.86 -8.33 -8.13
CA PHE A 285 19.61 -8.75 -6.95
C PHE A 285 19.91 -7.55 -6.02
N GLU A 286 20.46 -6.47 -6.57
CA GLU A 286 20.77 -5.25 -5.80
C GLU A 286 19.50 -4.57 -5.26
N LYS A 287 18.41 -4.54 -6.04
CA LYS A 287 17.13 -3.99 -5.60
C LYS A 287 16.59 -4.76 -4.40
N ILE A 288 16.63 -6.09 -4.44
CA ILE A 288 16.16 -6.95 -3.35
C ILE A 288 17.07 -6.76 -2.14
N SER A 289 18.40 -6.82 -2.29
CA SER A 289 19.37 -6.62 -1.20
C SER A 289 19.13 -5.32 -0.43
N LEU A 290 18.99 -4.19 -1.14
CA LEU A 290 18.71 -2.89 -0.51
C LEU A 290 17.34 -2.82 0.16
N MET A 291 16.33 -3.49 -0.40
CA MET A 291 14.99 -3.56 0.19
C MET A 291 15.01 -4.35 1.50
N TRP A 292 15.75 -5.46 1.55
CA TRP A 292 15.91 -6.31 2.74
C TRP A 292 16.70 -5.63 3.87
N CYS A 293 17.73 -4.83 3.55
CA CYS A 293 18.50 -4.09 4.55
C CYS A 293 17.66 -3.07 5.35
N ILE A 294 16.53 -2.63 4.82
CA ILE A 294 15.68 -1.60 5.45
C ILE A 294 14.56 -2.23 6.29
N CYS A 295 14.09 -3.42 5.93
CA CYS A 295 13.12 -4.16 6.74
C CYS A 295 13.70 -4.71 8.05
N LYS A 296 15.01 -4.64 8.27
CA LYS A 296 15.70 -5.10 9.49
C LYS A 296 16.29 -3.96 10.35
N GLY A 297 16.03 -2.70 9.99
CA GLY A 297 16.51 -1.51 10.71
C GLY A 297 15.41 -0.83 11.50
#